data_AF-A0A9N8ZKM5-F1
#
_entry.id   AF-A0A9N8ZKM5-F1
#
_cell.length_a   1.000
_cell.length_b   1.000
_cell.length_c   1.000
_cell.angle_alpha   90.00
_cell.angle_beta   90.00
_cell.angle_gamma   90.00
#
_symmetry.space_group_name_H-M   'P 1'
#
loop_
_entity.id
_entity.type
_entity.pdbx_description
1 polymer ?
#
loop_
_entity_poly.entity_id
_entity_poly.type
_entity_poly.pdbx_seq_one_letter_code
_entity_poly.pdbx_strand_id
1 'polypeptide(L)'
;MATDEYSLSSILHKLQDPIPQYVLGCFPAIATIGASPNDYLLQKLLWMARCLACPFLGLFYTCNIANDEKALYWLPKICFIGEDGSEIPYRPFGHRAMSIDSSAVSEKLEACIANSSVLERLSSLLSVFFILLGAFAGISMVVRWDLCEDWPYIPVALSWTLPAIAVRISNGRMLVKDPKKKIGDEKIKVKQFDNDKAKKHKSKRVVITAFASIVFPWISVIMAYFSPPIGFFCRSKYLTIFCTIWSFNNIIAYIHHWVEEKNKIVDRIIRIWFSVSGIVVGILLLVLAVLSDDRSWWATMSSLYYLKPFSVKMLKSR
;
A
#
# COMPACT_ATOMS: atom_id res chain seq x y z
N MET A 1 -17.83 -3.17 46.13
CA MET A 1 -17.41 -2.00 45.32
C MET A 1 -15.99 -2.30 44.86
N ALA A 2 -15.85 -3.06 43.78
CA ALA A 2 -14.56 -3.46 43.23
C ALA A 2 -14.26 -2.53 42.06
N THR A 3 -13.18 -1.78 42.17
CA THR A 3 -12.62 -1.00 41.07
C THR A 3 -12.04 -1.99 40.07
N ASP A 4 -12.72 -2.19 38.95
CA ASP A 4 -12.18 -2.88 37.77
C ASP A 4 -10.94 -2.11 37.29
N GLU A 5 -9.76 -2.54 37.73
CA GLU A 5 -8.52 -2.19 37.04
C GLU A 5 -8.57 -2.87 35.68
N TYR A 6 -8.88 -2.11 34.63
CA TYR A 6 -8.57 -2.49 33.26
C TYR A 6 -7.06 -2.73 33.19
N SER A 7 -6.62 -3.99 33.33
CA SER A 7 -5.21 -4.34 33.18
C SER A 7 -4.77 -3.98 31.76
N LEU A 8 -3.53 -3.53 31.59
CA LEU A 8 -2.95 -3.21 30.27
C LEU A 8 -3.16 -4.36 29.26
N SER A 9 -3.08 -5.61 29.74
CA SER A 9 -3.36 -6.81 28.96
C SER A 9 -4.79 -6.83 28.42
N SER A 10 -5.80 -6.52 29.25
CA SER A 10 -7.21 -6.49 28.80
C SER A 10 -7.47 -5.47 27.68
N ILE A 11 -6.79 -4.32 27.70
CA ILE A 11 -6.88 -3.28 26.67
C ILE A 11 -6.17 -3.75 25.40
N LEU A 12 -4.98 -4.34 25.53
CA LEU A 12 -4.22 -4.88 24.40
C LEU A 12 -5.00 -5.99 23.68
N HIS A 13 -5.68 -6.87 24.42
CA HIS A 13 -6.53 -7.91 23.82
C HIS A 13 -7.67 -7.33 22.99
N LYS A 14 -8.40 -6.32 23.51
CA LYS A 14 -9.47 -5.66 22.72
C LYS A 14 -8.95 -4.93 21.48
N LEU A 15 -7.76 -4.33 21.56
CA LEU A 15 -7.13 -3.71 20.39
C LEU A 15 -6.63 -4.75 19.37
N GLN A 16 -6.44 -5.99 19.80
CA GLN A 16 -6.09 -7.12 18.96
C GLN A 16 -7.31 -7.80 18.32
N ASP A 17 -8.53 -7.33 18.60
CA ASP A 17 -9.70 -7.80 17.88
C ASP A 17 -9.59 -7.44 16.37
N PRO A 18 -10.03 -8.34 15.47
CA PRO A 18 -9.92 -8.12 14.03
C PRO A 18 -10.68 -6.88 13.55
N ILE A 19 -11.80 -6.54 14.19
CA ILE A 19 -12.64 -5.40 13.82
C ILE A 19 -11.89 -4.07 14.00
N PRO A 20 -11.37 -3.70 15.19
CA PRO A 20 -10.52 -2.52 15.37
C PRO A 20 -9.35 -2.44 14.39
N GLN A 21 -8.65 -3.56 14.18
CA GLN A 21 -7.52 -3.58 13.24
C GLN A 21 -7.94 -3.28 11.81
N TYR A 22 -9.06 -3.83 11.36
CA TYR A 22 -9.54 -3.61 10.01
C TYR A 22 -10.04 -2.18 9.82
N VAL A 23 -10.90 -1.72 10.73
CA VAL A 23 -11.56 -0.39 10.67
C VAL A 23 -10.57 0.75 10.88
N LEU A 24 -9.67 0.62 11.86
CA LEU A 24 -8.80 1.71 12.29
C LEU A 24 -7.37 1.59 11.75
N GLY A 25 -6.93 0.36 11.44
CA GLY A 25 -5.60 0.09 10.91
C GLY A 25 -5.59 0.01 9.38
N CYS A 26 -6.31 -0.96 8.83
CA CYS A 26 -6.23 -1.34 7.43
C CYS A 26 -6.95 -0.37 6.49
N PHE A 27 -8.20 -0.02 6.80
CA PHE A 27 -8.98 0.88 5.96
C PHE A 27 -8.31 2.25 5.75
N PRO A 28 -7.78 2.93 6.79
CA PRO A 28 -7.11 4.20 6.57
C PRO A 28 -5.78 4.07 5.82
N ALA A 29 -5.06 2.96 5.97
CA ALA A 29 -3.87 2.66 5.18
C ALA A 29 -4.23 2.50 3.70
N ILE A 30 -5.30 1.74 3.39
CA ILE A 30 -5.81 1.54 2.03
C ILE A 30 -6.35 2.84 1.43
N ALA A 31 -7.09 3.63 2.21
CA ALA A 31 -7.57 4.94 1.80
C ALA A 31 -6.41 5.89 1.50
N THR A 32 -5.34 5.80 2.29
CA THR A 32 -4.14 6.62 2.13
C THR A 32 -3.40 6.35 0.82
N ILE A 33 -3.17 5.09 0.48
CA ILE A 33 -2.52 4.72 -0.79
C ILE A 33 -3.44 4.96 -2.01
N GLY A 34 -4.76 4.89 -1.81
CA GLY A 34 -5.76 5.08 -2.85
C GLY A 34 -6.20 6.53 -3.07
N ALA A 35 -5.63 7.48 -2.31
CA ALA A 35 -6.01 8.88 -2.35
C ALA A 35 -5.70 9.48 -3.74
N SER A 36 -6.75 9.72 -4.54
CA SER A 36 -6.65 10.22 -5.90
C SER A 36 -7.24 11.62 -6.05
N PRO A 37 -6.60 12.51 -6.83
CA PRO A 37 -7.11 13.85 -7.13
C PRO A 37 -8.26 13.85 -8.16
N ASN A 38 -8.63 12.69 -8.72
CA ASN A 38 -9.73 12.58 -9.70
C ASN A 38 -11.05 12.97 -9.05
N ASP A 39 -11.94 13.69 -9.75
CA ASP A 39 -13.22 14.10 -9.15
C ASP A 39 -14.27 12.98 -9.11
N TYR A 40 -14.16 11.97 -9.98
CA TYR A 40 -15.17 10.91 -10.11
C TYR A 40 -14.91 9.74 -9.14
N LEU A 41 -15.93 9.36 -8.37
CA LEU A 41 -15.86 8.27 -7.39
C LEU A 41 -15.36 6.95 -7.99
N LEU A 42 -15.90 6.54 -9.15
CA LEU A 42 -15.48 5.30 -9.81
C LEU A 42 -13.99 5.31 -10.17
N GLN A 43 -13.45 6.45 -10.61
CA GLN A 43 -12.03 6.58 -10.93
C GLN A 43 -11.16 6.51 -9.67
N LYS A 44 -11.62 7.08 -8.55
CA LYS A 44 -10.96 6.93 -7.24
C LYS A 44 -10.95 5.48 -6.78
N LEU A 45 -12.09 4.78 -6.86
CA LEU A 45 -12.20 3.37 -6.48
C LEU A 45 -11.32 2.48 -7.36
N LEU A 46 -11.33 2.69 -8.68
CA LEU A 46 -10.45 1.96 -9.60
C LEU A 46 -8.97 2.23 -9.32
N TRP A 47 -8.62 3.45 -8.90
CA TRP A 47 -7.26 3.78 -8.50
C TRP A 47 -6.87 3.09 -7.18
N MET A 48 -7.73 3.13 -6.18
CA MET A 48 -7.55 2.44 -4.92
C MET A 48 -7.36 0.94 -5.14
N ALA A 49 -8.18 0.32 -5.99
CA ALA A 49 -8.01 -1.07 -6.39
C ALA A 49 -6.63 -1.33 -7.00
N ARG A 50 -6.15 -0.47 -7.93
CA ARG A 50 -4.80 -0.63 -8.51
C ARG A 50 -3.69 -0.54 -7.46
N CYS A 51 -3.80 0.38 -6.51
CA CYS A 51 -2.82 0.51 -5.42
C CYS A 51 -2.85 -0.70 -4.50
N LEU A 52 -4.04 -1.22 -4.23
CA LEU A 52 -4.22 -2.43 -3.45
C LEU A 52 -3.64 -3.67 -4.15
N ALA A 53 -3.70 -3.72 -5.48
CA ALA A 53 -3.12 -4.78 -6.29
C ALA A 53 -1.60 -4.72 -6.41
N CYS A 54 -1.04 -3.49 -6.39
CA CYS A 54 0.34 -3.20 -6.69
C CYS A 54 0.89 -2.21 -5.66
N PRO A 55 1.45 -2.71 -4.56
CA PRO A 55 2.12 -1.90 -3.55
C PRO A 55 3.12 -0.90 -4.11
N PHE A 56 3.89 -1.28 -5.13
CA PHE A 56 4.83 -0.42 -5.84
C PHE A 56 4.13 0.83 -6.35
N LEU A 57 3.03 0.70 -7.10
CA LEU A 57 2.25 1.84 -7.60
C LEU A 57 1.78 2.75 -6.45
N GLY A 58 1.35 2.14 -5.34
CA GLY A 58 0.89 2.81 -4.12
C GLY A 58 1.98 3.55 -3.31
N LEU A 59 3.26 3.36 -3.62
CA LEU A 59 4.39 3.93 -2.89
C LEU A 59 5.13 5.04 -3.67
N PHE A 60 4.82 5.26 -4.96
CA PHE A 60 5.40 6.34 -5.76
C PHE A 60 4.47 7.54 -5.89
N TYR A 61 4.62 8.52 -5.01
CA TYR A 61 3.87 9.77 -5.13
C TYR A 61 4.71 11.01 -4.87
N THR A 62 5.85 11.15 -5.56
CA THR A 62 6.57 12.43 -5.64
C THR A 62 6.89 12.79 -7.10
N CYS A 63 6.37 13.91 -7.57
CA CYS A 63 6.91 14.72 -8.67
C CYS A 63 7.96 15.70 -8.13
N ASN A 64 8.70 16.35 -9.01
CA ASN A 64 9.77 17.25 -8.66
C ASN A 64 9.49 18.60 -9.32
N ILE A 65 9.12 19.60 -8.52
CA ILE A 65 8.97 20.97 -8.98
C ILE A 65 10.28 21.70 -8.66
N ALA A 66 11.06 22.07 -9.68
CA ALA A 66 12.41 22.64 -9.56
C ALA A 66 13.37 21.76 -8.73
N ASN A 67 13.37 21.93 -7.39
CA ASN A 67 14.18 21.20 -6.41
C ASN A 67 13.36 20.53 -5.28
N ASP A 68 12.04 20.69 -5.29
CA ASP A 68 11.13 20.24 -4.24
C ASP A 68 10.36 18.97 -4.69
N GLU A 69 10.38 17.92 -3.88
CA GLU A 69 9.60 16.70 -4.13
C GLU A 69 8.12 16.91 -3.75
N LYS A 70 7.19 16.96 -4.72
CA LYS A 70 5.74 17.16 -4.57
C LYS A 70 4.93 16.20 -5.45
N ALA A 71 3.85 15.56 -5.01
CA ALA A 71 3.16 14.46 -5.72
C ALA A 71 2.46 14.79 -7.08
N LEU A 72 2.99 14.37 -8.25
CA LEU A 72 2.29 14.49 -9.58
C LEU A 72 2.38 13.25 -10.49
N TYR A 73 2.56 12.05 -9.93
CA TYR A 73 2.56 10.80 -10.72
C TYR A 73 1.24 10.51 -11.48
N TRP A 74 0.16 11.22 -11.13
CA TRP A 74 -1.18 11.13 -11.70
C TRP A 74 -1.30 11.54 -13.16
N LEU A 75 -0.34 12.32 -13.67
CA LEU A 75 -0.40 12.82 -15.04
C LEU A 75 0.19 11.80 -16.03
N PRO A 76 -0.53 11.48 -17.11
CA PRO A 76 -0.01 10.62 -18.17
C PRO A 76 1.13 11.33 -18.92
N LYS A 77 1.99 10.57 -19.62
CA LYS A 77 3.13 11.15 -20.37
C LYS A 77 2.73 12.28 -21.32
N ILE A 78 1.52 12.22 -21.87
CA ILE A 78 0.99 13.19 -22.83
C ILE A 78 0.89 14.61 -22.24
N CYS A 79 0.94 14.75 -20.91
CA CYS A 79 0.93 16.06 -20.26
C CYS A 79 2.32 16.73 -20.26
N PHE A 80 3.38 16.05 -20.71
CA PHE A 80 4.75 16.53 -20.61
C PHE A 80 5.42 16.66 -21.98
N ILE A 81 6.27 17.66 -22.14
CA ILE A 81 7.09 17.91 -23.33
C ILE A 81 8.51 18.28 -22.91
N GLY A 82 9.48 17.99 -23.78
CA GLY A 82 10.86 18.43 -23.62
C GLY A 82 10.99 19.95 -23.64
N GLU A 83 12.13 20.45 -23.20
CA GLU A 83 12.48 21.87 -23.22
C GLU A 83 12.43 22.46 -24.65
N ASP A 84 12.81 21.66 -25.63
CA ASP A 84 12.75 21.91 -27.07
C ASP A 84 11.34 21.76 -27.67
N GLY A 85 10.34 21.37 -26.88
CA GLY A 85 8.98 21.10 -27.33
C GLY A 85 8.77 19.69 -27.90
N SER A 86 9.78 18.82 -27.87
CA SER A 86 9.67 17.43 -28.34
C SER A 86 8.78 16.57 -27.43
N GLU A 87 8.15 15.54 -27.99
CA GLU A 87 7.44 14.54 -27.19
C GLU A 87 8.43 13.66 -26.42
N ILE A 88 8.18 13.47 -25.13
CA ILE A 88 9.00 12.55 -24.32
C ILE A 88 8.46 11.11 -24.36
N PRO A 89 9.33 10.10 -24.47
CA PRO A 89 8.88 8.71 -24.63
C PRO A 89 8.42 8.05 -23.30
N TYR A 90 8.73 8.67 -22.16
CA TYR A 90 8.45 8.17 -20.82
C TYR A 90 7.90 9.27 -19.90
N ARG A 91 7.30 8.87 -18.78
CA ARG A 91 6.92 9.85 -17.75
C ARG A 91 8.17 10.35 -17.01
N PRO A 92 8.25 11.64 -16.66
CA PRO A 92 9.45 12.25 -16.07
C PRO A 92 9.61 11.95 -14.57
N PHE A 93 9.53 10.67 -14.19
CA PHE A 93 9.54 10.21 -12.80
C PHE A 93 10.50 9.04 -12.56
N GLY A 94 10.90 8.87 -11.31
CA GLY A 94 11.71 7.73 -10.87
C GLY A 94 13.07 7.61 -11.59
N HIS A 95 13.28 6.53 -12.34
CA HIS A 95 14.52 6.30 -13.10
C HIS A 95 14.74 7.35 -14.20
N ARG A 96 13.63 7.93 -14.70
CA ARG A 96 13.62 8.94 -15.75
C ARG A 96 13.19 10.30 -15.22
N ALA A 97 13.44 10.55 -13.94
CA ALA A 97 13.05 11.80 -13.30
C ALA A 97 13.64 13.01 -14.04
N MET A 98 12.79 14.00 -14.31
CA MET A 98 13.16 15.32 -14.84
C MET A 98 12.63 16.42 -13.90
N SER A 99 13.13 17.65 -14.07
CA SER A 99 12.64 18.82 -13.33
C SER A 99 11.66 19.62 -14.19
N ILE A 100 10.65 20.22 -13.55
CA ILE A 100 9.72 21.13 -14.22
C ILE A 100 10.37 22.51 -14.36
N ASP A 101 10.30 23.08 -15.56
CA ASP A 101 11.01 24.32 -15.89
C ASP A 101 10.13 25.59 -15.85
N SER A 102 8.80 25.44 -15.88
CA SER A 102 7.86 26.58 -15.96
C SER A 102 7.31 27.05 -14.61
N SER A 103 7.55 28.32 -14.27
CA SER A 103 7.00 28.99 -13.07
C SER A 103 5.47 29.14 -13.09
N ALA A 104 4.88 29.43 -14.25
CA ALA A 104 3.42 29.58 -14.39
C ALA A 104 2.68 28.24 -14.18
N VAL A 105 3.22 27.15 -14.74
CA VAL A 105 2.68 25.80 -14.52
C VAL A 105 2.91 25.37 -13.06
N SER A 106 4.04 25.75 -12.47
CA SER A 106 4.33 25.50 -11.05
C SER A 106 3.27 26.12 -10.14
N GLU A 107 2.84 27.36 -10.39
CA GLU A 107 1.82 28.02 -9.58
C GLU A 107 0.44 27.32 -9.69
N LYS A 108 0.03 26.94 -10.91
CA LYS A 108 -1.20 26.16 -11.13
C LYS A 108 -1.16 24.80 -10.44
N LEU A 109 0.01 24.17 -10.39
CA LEU A 109 0.25 22.93 -9.68
C LEU A 109 0.20 23.10 -8.16
N GLU A 110 0.80 24.17 -7.61
CA GLU A 110 0.69 24.51 -6.19
C GLU A 110 -0.77 24.70 -5.77
N ALA A 111 -1.59 25.33 -6.62
CA ALA A 111 -3.01 25.52 -6.33
C ALA A 111 -3.83 24.22 -6.23
N CYS A 112 -3.30 23.10 -6.72
CA CYS A 112 -3.89 21.77 -6.57
C CYS A 112 -3.42 21.03 -5.32
N ILE A 113 -2.38 21.52 -4.66
CA ILE A 113 -1.79 20.92 -3.48
C ILE A 113 -2.39 21.60 -2.24
N ALA A 114 -2.81 20.81 -1.26
CA ALA A 114 -3.22 21.29 0.04
C ALA A 114 -2.46 20.55 1.14
N ASN A 115 -2.37 21.17 2.31
CA ASN A 115 -1.82 20.49 3.47
C ASN A 115 -2.77 19.38 3.92
N SER A 116 -2.19 18.25 4.31
CA SER A 116 -2.89 17.17 4.97
C SER A 116 -3.55 17.67 6.24
N SER A 117 -4.84 17.37 6.39
CA SER A 117 -5.57 17.74 7.59
C SER A 117 -5.00 16.99 8.81
N VAL A 118 -5.18 17.58 10.00
CA VAL A 118 -4.80 16.91 11.27
C VAL A 118 -5.46 15.55 11.38
N LEU A 119 -6.74 15.44 10.97
CA LEU A 119 -7.49 14.19 10.98
C LEU A 119 -6.86 13.12 10.09
N GLU A 120 -6.44 13.47 8.88
CA GLU A 120 -5.75 12.53 7.98
C GLU A 120 -4.40 12.06 8.53
N ARG A 121 -3.65 12.97 9.16
CA ARG A 121 -2.38 12.61 9.83
C ARG A 121 -2.62 11.68 11.01
N LEU A 122 -3.61 11.96 11.86
CA LEU A 122 -3.99 11.11 12.98
C LEU A 122 -4.49 9.74 12.52
N SER A 123 -5.32 9.71 11.48
CA SER A 123 -5.82 8.47 10.89
C SER A 123 -4.68 7.63 10.29
N SER A 124 -3.70 8.27 9.65
CA SER A 124 -2.48 7.60 9.17
C SER A 124 -1.60 7.10 10.32
N LEU A 125 -1.45 7.87 11.39
CA LEU A 125 -0.73 7.44 12.60
C LEU A 125 -1.41 6.26 13.29
N LEU A 126 -2.74 6.22 13.29
CA LEU A 126 -3.52 5.10 13.80
C LEU A 126 -3.22 3.82 13.01
N SER A 127 -3.13 3.91 11.67
CA SER A 127 -2.64 2.80 10.84
C SER A 127 -1.24 2.34 11.23
N VAL A 128 -0.30 3.27 11.44
CA VAL A 128 1.06 2.92 11.89
C VAL A 128 1.01 2.20 13.23
N PHE A 129 0.23 2.72 14.19
CA PHE A 129 0.05 2.10 15.50
C PHE A 129 -0.45 0.66 15.39
N PHE A 130 -1.50 0.40 14.60
CA PHE A 130 -2.01 -0.97 14.41
C PHE A 130 -1.04 -1.88 13.67
N ILE A 131 -0.26 -1.37 12.71
CA ILE A 131 0.80 -2.16 12.03
C ILE A 131 1.89 -2.55 13.04
N LEU A 132 2.33 -1.62 13.89
CA LEU A 132 3.35 -1.87 14.91
C LEU A 132 2.83 -2.81 16.00
N LEU A 133 1.64 -2.55 16.53
CA LEU A 133 0.96 -3.44 17.47
C LEU A 133 0.87 -4.85 16.89
N GLY A 134 0.56 -4.93 15.59
CA GLY A 134 0.52 -6.19 14.87
C GLY A 134 1.85 -6.93 14.83
N ALA A 135 2.93 -6.21 14.52
CA ALA A 135 4.27 -6.76 14.49
C ALA A 135 4.75 -7.20 15.89
N PHE A 136 4.47 -6.41 16.93
CA PHE A 136 4.83 -6.72 18.32
C PHE A 136 4.11 -7.95 18.87
N ALA A 137 2.77 -7.98 18.72
CA ALA A 137 1.97 -9.17 19.05
C ALA A 137 2.47 -10.39 18.28
N GLY A 138 2.98 -10.13 17.08
CA GLY A 138 3.55 -11.18 16.31
C GLY A 138 4.85 -11.76 16.87
N ILE A 139 5.81 -10.88 17.16
CA ILE A 139 7.09 -11.29 17.75
C ILE A 139 6.86 -11.98 19.10
N SER A 140 5.95 -11.47 19.94
CA SER A 140 5.64 -12.09 21.24
C SER A 140 5.16 -13.53 21.08
N MET A 141 4.31 -13.83 20.10
CA MET A 141 3.84 -15.20 19.86
C MET A 141 4.95 -16.14 19.39
N VAL A 142 5.88 -15.68 18.56
CA VAL A 142 7.02 -16.50 18.11
C VAL A 142 7.97 -16.79 19.27
N VAL A 143 8.22 -15.79 20.12
CA VAL A 143 9.12 -15.88 21.28
C VAL A 143 8.44 -16.54 22.50
N ARG A 144 7.12 -16.78 22.43
CA ARG A 144 6.27 -17.28 23.53
C ARG A 144 6.27 -16.36 24.76
N TRP A 145 6.19 -15.07 24.53
CA TRP A 145 5.77 -14.13 25.56
C TRP A 145 4.24 -14.20 25.69
N ASP A 146 3.74 -14.53 26.89
CA ASP A 146 2.31 -14.67 27.24
C ASP A 146 1.50 -13.35 27.17
N LEU A 147 1.91 -12.42 26.31
CA LEU A 147 1.29 -11.11 26.13
C LEU A 147 0.12 -11.14 25.15
N CYS A 148 0.03 -12.13 24.26
CA CYS A 148 -0.95 -12.16 23.18
C CYS A 148 -1.42 -13.60 22.93
N GLU A 149 -2.74 -13.78 22.89
CA GLU A 149 -3.38 -15.09 22.68
C GLU A 149 -3.70 -15.36 21.20
N ASP A 150 -3.72 -14.31 20.36
CA ASP A 150 -4.00 -14.42 18.93
C ASP A 150 -3.20 -13.44 18.07
N TRP A 151 -2.98 -13.85 16.83
CA TRP A 151 -2.17 -13.10 15.88
C TRP A 151 -2.99 -12.08 15.07
N PRO A 152 -2.59 -10.80 15.02
CA PRO A 152 -3.23 -9.77 14.22
C PRO A 152 -2.79 -9.80 12.74
N TYR A 153 -3.42 -10.65 11.93
CA TYR A 153 -2.99 -10.97 10.55
C TYR A 153 -2.98 -9.77 9.59
N ILE A 154 -3.89 -8.81 9.79
CA ILE A 154 -4.27 -7.89 8.72
C ILE A 154 -3.37 -6.64 8.68
N PRO A 155 -3.04 -5.98 9.80
CA PRO A 155 -2.16 -4.81 9.77
C PRO A 155 -0.74 -5.14 9.29
N VAL A 156 -0.17 -6.28 9.72
CA VAL A 156 1.19 -6.68 9.31
C VAL A 156 1.27 -7.00 7.81
N ALA A 157 0.22 -7.60 7.25
CA ALA A 157 0.13 -7.82 5.80
C ALA A 157 0.14 -6.50 5.00
N LEU A 158 -0.29 -5.40 5.60
CA LEU A 158 -0.26 -4.05 5.02
C LEU A 158 0.96 -3.23 5.46
N SER A 159 1.97 -3.82 6.10
CA SER A 159 3.20 -3.13 6.53
C SER A 159 3.94 -2.44 5.39
N TRP A 160 3.77 -2.92 4.15
CA TRP A 160 4.28 -2.26 2.95
C TRP A 160 3.72 -0.86 2.72
N THR A 161 2.60 -0.48 3.36
CA THR A 161 2.02 0.86 3.29
C THR A 161 2.79 1.89 4.13
N LEU A 162 3.63 1.44 5.07
CA LEU A 162 4.38 2.33 5.99
C LEU A 162 5.19 3.42 5.28
N PRO A 163 5.93 3.16 4.19
CA PRO A 163 6.65 4.23 3.50
C PRO A 163 5.71 5.29 2.89
N ALA A 164 4.57 4.89 2.32
CA ALA A 164 3.58 5.83 1.80
C ALA A 164 2.97 6.69 2.92
N ILE A 165 2.64 6.04 4.04
CA ILE A 165 2.12 6.71 5.24
C ILE A 165 3.16 7.69 5.80
N ALA A 166 4.42 7.27 5.92
CA ALA A 166 5.52 8.09 6.44
C ALA A 166 5.74 9.35 5.58
N VAL A 167 5.79 9.20 4.26
CA VAL A 167 5.89 10.34 3.33
C VAL A 167 4.70 11.29 3.50
N ARG A 168 3.48 10.77 3.69
CA ARG A 168 2.27 11.57 3.85
C ARG A 168 2.23 12.33 5.19
N ILE A 169 2.76 11.73 6.25
CA ILE A 169 2.91 12.36 7.57
C ILE A 169 4.02 13.42 7.54
N SER A 170 5.20 13.12 6.98
CA SER A 170 6.37 14.01 7.01
C SER A 170 6.27 15.18 6.03
N ASN A 171 5.83 14.92 4.80
CA ASN A 171 5.81 15.95 3.76
C ASN A 171 4.56 16.81 3.81
N GLY A 172 3.49 16.31 4.44
CA GLY A 172 2.32 17.09 4.82
C GLY A 172 1.52 17.74 3.67
N ARG A 173 1.96 17.59 2.42
CA ARG A 173 1.39 18.21 1.21
C ARG A 173 0.80 17.12 0.33
N MET A 174 -0.49 17.25 0.01
CA MET A 174 -1.24 16.28 -0.79
C MET A 174 -1.88 16.96 -1.98
N LEU A 175 -2.01 16.21 -3.07
CA LEU A 175 -2.75 16.68 -4.23
C LEU A 175 -4.25 16.44 -4.01
N VAL A 176 -5.01 17.51 -3.83
CA VAL A 176 -6.44 17.45 -3.48
C VAL A 176 -7.32 17.72 -4.70
N LYS A 177 -6.83 18.50 -5.68
CA LYS A 177 -7.57 18.84 -6.90
C LYS A 177 -6.90 18.23 -8.12
N ASP A 178 -7.70 17.86 -9.12
CA ASP A 178 -7.20 17.34 -10.40
C ASP A 178 -6.35 18.41 -11.13
N PRO A 179 -5.04 18.20 -11.31
CA PRO A 179 -4.19 19.12 -12.06
C PRO A 179 -4.65 19.33 -13.49
N LYS A 180 -5.28 18.31 -14.12
CA LYS A 180 -5.72 18.42 -15.52
C LYS A 180 -6.75 19.53 -15.70
N LYS A 181 -7.62 19.72 -14.72
CA LYS A 181 -8.63 20.79 -14.77
C LYS A 181 -8.04 22.18 -14.59
N LYS A 182 -6.92 22.31 -13.87
CA LYS A 182 -6.26 23.60 -13.62
C LYS A 182 -5.25 23.97 -14.69
N ILE A 183 -4.54 22.99 -15.24
CA ILE A 183 -3.58 23.17 -16.32
C ILE A 183 -4.30 23.29 -17.67
N GLY A 184 -5.45 22.63 -17.84
CA GLY A 184 -6.17 22.57 -19.12
C GLY A 184 -5.37 21.77 -20.14
N ASP A 185 -5.25 22.30 -21.36
CA ASP A 185 -4.52 21.68 -22.46
C ASP A 185 -3.03 22.06 -22.50
N GLU A 186 -2.56 22.89 -21.57
CA GLU A 186 -1.15 23.27 -21.48
C GLU A 186 -0.25 22.05 -21.20
N LYS A 187 0.89 22.00 -21.88
CA LYS A 187 1.90 20.97 -21.66
C LYS A 187 2.92 21.44 -20.63
N ILE A 188 3.32 20.53 -19.75
CA ILE A 188 4.34 20.77 -18.73
C ILE A 188 5.71 20.58 -19.38
N LYS A 189 6.48 21.67 -19.50
CA LYS A 189 7.87 21.62 -19.95
C LYS A 189 8.75 21.01 -18.86
N VAL A 190 9.53 20.00 -19.24
CA VAL A 190 10.48 19.34 -18.36
C VAL A 190 11.90 19.39 -18.93
N LYS A 191 12.87 19.56 -18.04
CA LYS A 191 14.30 19.56 -18.36
C LYS A 191 15.03 18.49 -17.56
N GLN A 192 16.12 17.96 -18.13
CA GLN A 192 16.94 16.99 -17.40
C GLN A 192 17.54 17.65 -16.15
N PHE A 193 17.79 16.85 -15.11
CA PHE A 193 18.54 17.34 -13.96
C PHE A 193 20.00 17.56 -14.37
N ASP A 194 20.52 18.77 -14.14
CA ASP A 194 21.95 19.06 -14.31
C ASP A 194 22.83 18.28 -13.34
N ASN A 195 22.24 17.80 -12.23
CA ASN A 195 22.95 17.09 -11.17
C ASN A 195 22.72 15.57 -11.23
N ASP A 196 23.76 14.85 -11.66
CA ASP A 196 23.78 13.38 -11.69
C ASP A 196 23.49 12.73 -10.33
N LYS A 197 23.85 13.39 -9.21
CA LYS A 197 23.54 12.88 -7.87
C LYS A 197 22.04 12.83 -7.60
N ALA A 198 21.30 13.85 -8.06
CA ALA A 198 19.85 13.92 -7.89
C ALA A 198 19.15 12.80 -8.70
N LYS A 199 19.60 12.59 -9.93
CA LYS A 199 19.13 11.49 -10.79
C LYS A 199 19.41 10.12 -10.18
N LYS A 200 20.64 9.89 -9.69
CA LYS A 200 21.04 8.64 -9.03
C LYS A 200 20.25 8.37 -7.75
N HIS A 201 20.02 9.39 -6.93
CA HIS A 201 19.23 9.27 -5.71
C HIS A 201 17.77 8.88 -6.00
N LYS A 202 17.14 9.50 -7.00
CA LYS A 202 15.76 9.17 -7.41
C LYS A 202 15.65 7.76 -7.98
N SER A 203 16.60 7.38 -8.83
CA SER A 203 16.69 6.01 -9.34
C SER A 203 16.84 4.99 -8.21
N LYS A 204 17.71 5.25 -7.22
CA LYS A 204 17.89 4.37 -6.05
C LYS A 204 16.61 4.24 -5.23
N ARG A 205 15.90 5.35 -4.97
CA ARG A 205 14.61 5.30 -4.29
C ARG A 205 13.63 4.39 -5.02
N VAL A 206 13.64 4.42 -6.37
CA VAL A 206 12.75 3.56 -7.13
C VAL A 206 13.03 2.09 -6.90
N VAL A 207 14.30 1.70 -6.98
CA VAL A 207 14.73 0.31 -6.75
C VAL A 207 14.41 -0.14 -5.33
N ILE A 208 14.71 0.69 -4.33
CA ILE A 208 14.46 0.36 -2.92
C ILE A 208 12.96 0.15 -2.69
N THR A 209 12.12 1.04 -3.22
CA THR A 209 10.66 0.90 -3.09
C THR A 209 10.15 -0.34 -3.83
N ALA A 210 10.64 -0.63 -5.04
CA ALA A 210 10.32 -1.86 -5.76
C ALA A 210 10.64 -3.10 -4.91
N PHE A 211 11.86 -3.15 -4.40
CA PHE A 211 12.33 -4.25 -3.57
C PHE A 211 11.49 -4.39 -2.28
N ALA A 212 11.28 -3.31 -1.54
CA ALA A 212 10.46 -3.31 -0.32
C ALA A 212 9.02 -3.76 -0.61
N SER A 213 8.42 -3.27 -1.70
CA SER A 213 7.07 -3.63 -2.12
C SER A 213 6.90 -5.11 -2.47
N ILE A 214 7.98 -5.75 -2.95
CA ILE A 214 8.03 -7.18 -3.27
C ILE A 214 8.26 -8.00 -2.00
N VAL A 215 9.16 -7.57 -1.11
CA VAL A 215 9.68 -8.39 0.00
C VAL A 215 8.90 -8.21 1.30
N PHE A 216 8.52 -6.99 1.67
CA PHE A 216 7.91 -6.71 2.99
C PHE A 216 6.63 -7.50 3.24
N PRO A 217 5.73 -7.69 2.26
CA PRO A 217 4.56 -8.52 2.48
C PRO A 217 4.87 -9.95 2.94
N TRP A 218 5.98 -10.55 2.49
CA TRP A 218 6.36 -11.92 2.84
C TRP A 218 6.76 -12.08 4.31
N ILE A 219 7.09 -10.99 5.01
CA ILE A 219 7.31 -11.02 6.46
C ILE A 219 6.06 -11.56 7.16
N SER A 220 4.86 -11.17 6.70
CA SER A 220 3.60 -11.68 7.24
C SER A 220 3.42 -13.20 7.04
N VAL A 221 3.91 -13.75 5.93
CA VAL A 221 3.86 -15.20 5.63
C VAL A 221 4.80 -15.96 6.58
N ILE A 222 6.03 -15.48 6.73
CA ILE A 222 7.04 -16.09 7.61
C ILE A 222 6.52 -16.07 9.04
N MET A 223 6.01 -14.92 9.49
CA MET A 223 5.40 -14.77 10.80
C MET A 223 4.26 -15.78 11.01
N ALA A 224 3.26 -15.80 10.12
CA ALA A 224 2.13 -16.72 10.22
C ALA A 224 2.51 -18.21 10.14
N TYR A 225 3.65 -18.54 9.55
CA TYR A 225 4.18 -19.90 9.53
C TYR A 225 4.66 -20.35 10.92
N PHE A 226 5.28 -19.46 11.69
CA PHE A 226 5.82 -19.76 13.01
C PHE A 226 4.83 -19.50 14.16
N SER A 227 3.73 -18.80 13.92
CA SER A 227 2.70 -18.53 14.93
C SER A 227 1.91 -19.78 15.30
N PRO A 228 1.77 -20.10 16.60
CA PRO A 228 0.88 -21.16 17.05
C PRO A 228 -0.61 -20.87 16.73
N PRO A 229 -1.44 -21.91 16.58
CA PRO A 229 -1.08 -23.32 16.44
C PRO A 229 -0.40 -23.63 15.10
N ILE A 230 0.81 -24.20 15.16
CA ILE A 230 1.69 -24.53 14.01
C ILE A 230 1.00 -25.51 13.03
N GLY A 231 -0.09 -26.19 13.47
CA GLY A 231 -0.90 -27.09 12.65
C GLY A 231 -1.80 -26.42 11.59
N PHE A 232 -2.01 -25.10 11.64
CA PHE A 232 -2.87 -24.39 10.68
C PHE A 232 -2.06 -23.68 9.58
N PHE A 233 -1.34 -24.45 8.77
CA PHE A 233 -0.70 -23.98 7.52
C PHE A 233 -1.65 -23.23 6.57
N CYS A 234 -2.96 -23.29 6.79
CA CYS A 234 -3.96 -22.52 6.06
C CYS A 234 -3.70 -21.01 6.09
N ARG A 235 -3.22 -20.46 7.21
CA ARG A 235 -2.97 -19.01 7.37
C ARG A 235 -1.80 -18.55 6.49
N SER A 236 -0.67 -19.22 6.58
CA SER A 236 0.52 -18.92 5.77
C SER A 236 0.27 -19.19 4.28
N LYS A 237 -0.46 -20.27 3.93
CA LYS A 237 -0.92 -20.54 2.55
C LYS A 237 -1.80 -19.41 2.01
N TYR A 238 -2.74 -18.91 2.81
CA TYR A 238 -3.61 -17.81 2.41
C TYR A 238 -2.82 -16.51 2.17
N LEU A 239 -1.92 -16.17 3.10
CA LEU A 239 -1.00 -15.02 2.96
C LEU A 239 -0.04 -15.16 1.76
N THR A 240 0.35 -16.39 1.42
CA THR A 240 1.19 -16.66 0.25
C THR A 240 0.48 -16.27 -1.05
N ILE A 241 -0.85 -16.44 -1.13
CA ILE A 241 -1.65 -16.00 -2.30
C ILE A 241 -1.56 -14.47 -2.46
N PHE A 242 -1.76 -13.70 -1.38
CA PHE A 242 -1.61 -12.24 -1.42
C PHE A 242 -0.21 -11.82 -1.87
N CYS A 243 0.81 -12.39 -1.22
CA CYS A 243 2.20 -12.01 -1.49
C CYS A 243 2.59 -12.37 -2.93
N THR A 244 2.09 -13.48 -3.47
CA THR A 244 2.31 -13.85 -4.87
C THR A 244 1.67 -12.84 -5.83
N ILE A 245 0.41 -12.45 -5.60
CA ILE A 245 -0.25 -11.42 -6.42
C ILE A 245 0.52 -10.09 -6.36
N TRP A 246 0.88 -9.65 -5.16
CA TRP A 246 1.65 -8.42 -4.98
C TRP A 246 3.03 -8.47 -5.63
N SER A 247 3.81 -9.52 -5.39
CA SER A 247 5.14 -9.67 -6.00
C SER A 247 5.06 -9.69 -7.52
N PHE A 248 4.13 -10.46 -8.10
CA PHE A 248 3.93 -10.51 -9.55
C PHE A 248 3.56 -9.13 -10.12
N ASN A 249 2.57 -8.46 -9.53
CA ASN A 249 2.13 -7.15 -9.99
C ASN A 249 3.22 -6.08 -9.83
N ASN A 250 3.99 -6.10 -8.74
CA ASN A 250 5.10 -5.18 -8.52
C ASN A 250 6.24 -5.40 -9.52
N ILE A 251 6.55 -6.65 -9.88
CA ILE A 251 7.52 -6.96 -10.94
C ILE A 251 7.03 -6.40 -12.29
N ILE A 252 5.78 -6.65 -12.66
CA ILE A 252 5.19 -6.09 -13.90
C ILE A 252 5.26 -4.56 -13.89
N ALA A 253 4.85 -3.92 -12.79
CA ALA A 253 4.83 -2.48 -12.68
C ALA A 253 6.25 -1.89 -12.74
N TYR A 254 7.24 -2.54 -12.14
CA TYR A 254 8.64 -2.13 -12.22
C TYR A 254 9.19 -2.26 -13.64
N ILE A 255 8.91 -3.36 -14.35
CA ILE A 255 9.29 -3.54 -15.76
C ILE A 255 8.61 -2.48 -16.63
N HIS A 256 7.31 -2.26 -16.44
CA HIS A 256 6.55 -1.25 -17.19
C HIS A 256 7.10 0.16 -16.96
N HIS A 257 7.56 0.47 -15.74
CA HIS A 257 8.21 1.75 -15.42
C HIS A 257 9.55 1.96 -16.14
N TRP A 258 10.22 0.87 -16.58
CA TRP A 258 11.44 0.94 -17.38
C TRP A 258 11.17 1.02 -18.89
N VAL A 259 10.08 0.41 -19.36
CA VAL A 259 9.71 0.35 -20.77
C VAL A 259 9.04 1.66 -21.20
N GLU A 260 9.37 2.14 -22.41
CA GLU A 260 8.73 3.34 -22.96
C GLU A 260 7.22 3.11 -23.15
N GLU A 261 6.39 4.11 -22.83
CA GLU A 261 4.93 4.04 -22.98
C GLU A 261 4.54 4.22 -24.47
N LYS A 262 5.04 3.35 -25.35
CA LYS A 262 4.78 3.41 -26.80
C LYS A 262 3.39 2.87 -27.17
N ASN A 263 2.89 1.87 -26.44
CA ASN A 263 1.68 1.15 -26.80
C ASN A 263 0.52 1.41 -25.81
N LYS A 264 -0.43 2.26 -26.22
CA LYS A 264 -1.65 2.59 -25.45
C LYS A 264 -2.50 1.37 -25.08
N ILE A 265 -2.46 0.31 -25.89
CA ILE A 265 -3.23 -0.93 -25.66
C ILE A 265 -2.63 -1.68 -24.46
N VAL A 266 -1.30 -1.84 -24.43
CA VAL A 266 -0.59 -2.50 -23.32
C VAL A 266 -0.86 -1.76 -22.00
N ASP A 267 -0.76 -0.43 -22.00
CA ASP A 267 -1.06 0.40 -20.82
C ASP A 267 -2.50 0.22 -20.34
N ARG A 268 -3.45 0.08 -21.27
CA ARG A 268 -4.86 -0.20 -20.95
C ARG A 268 -5.01 -1.59 -20.33
N ILE A 269 -4.38 -2.62 -20.90
CA ILE A 269 -4.41 -3.99 -20.37
C ILE A 269 -3.84 -4.04 -18.95
N ILE A 270 -2.65 -3.45 -18.72
CA ILE A 270 -2.02 -3.43 -17.40
C ILE A 270 -2.89 -2.72 -16.37
N ARG A 271 -3.50 -1.58 -16.73
CA ARG A 271 -4.42 -0.87 -15.82
C ARG A 271 -5.67 -1.67 -15.48
N ILE A 272 -6.22 -2.43 -16.44
CA ILE A 272 -7.36 -3.31 -16.21
C ILE A 272 -6.95 -4.48 -15.32
N TRP A 273 -5.82 -5.12 -15.63
CA TRP A 273 -5.25 -6.21 -14.84
C TRP A 273 -5.06 -5.80 -13.38
N PHE A 274 -4.38 -4.68 -13.11
CA PHE A 274 -4.20 -4.17 -11.75
C PHE A 274 -5.52 -3.82 -11.08
N SER A 275 -6.50 -3.26 -11.79
CA SER A 275 -7.83 -3.02 -11.20
C SER A 275 -8.53 -4.32 -10.79
N VAL A 276 -8.52 -5.34 -11.66
CA VAL A 276 -9.13 -6.65 -11.37
C VAL A 276 -8.40 -7.37 -10.23
N SER A 277 -7.06 -7.45 -10.28
CA SER A 277 -6.26 -8.01 -9.19
C SER A 277 -6.51 -7.28 -7.87
N GLY A 278 -6.73 -5.96 -7.92
CA GLY A 278 -7.04 -5.15 -6.75
C GLY A 278 -8.37 -5.51 -6.11
N ILE A 279 -9.40 -5.74 -6.93
CA ILE A 279 -10.70 -6.22 -6.46
C ILE A 279 -10.55 -7.60 -5.83
N VAL A 280 -9.79 -8.51 -6.47
CA VAL A 280 -9.50 -9.84 -5.92
C VAL A 280 -8.79 -9.72 -4.56
N VAL A 281 -7.75 -8.90 -4.44
CA VAL A 281 -7.07 -8.65 -3.16
C VAL A 281 -8.01 -8.06 -2.12
N GLY A 282 -8.90 -7.13 -2.50
CA GLY A 282 -9.92 -6.58 -1.61
C GLY A 282 -10.88 -7.64 -1.07
N ILE A 283 -11.36 -8.54 -1.93
CA ILE A 283 -12.19 -9.69 -1.52
C ILE A 283 -11.41 -10.61 -0.59
N LEU A 284 -10.16 -10.92 -0.93
CA LEU A 284 -9.31 -11.76 -0.08
C LEU A 284 -9.07 -11.10 1.29
N LEU A 285 -8.90 -9.77 1.37
CA LEU A 285 -8.74 -9.07 2.65
C LEU A 285 -10.02 -9.13 3.49
N LEU A 286 -11.20 -9.02 2.86
CA LEU A 286 -12.47 -9.18 3.55
C LEU A 286 -12.66 -10.60 4.07
N VAL A 287 -12.34 -11.60 3.25
CA VAL A 287 -12.38 -13.01 3.68
C VAL A 287 -11.36 -13.25 4.80
N LEU A 288 -10.14 -12.69 4.71
CA LEU A 288 -9.16 -12.77 5.79
C LEU A 288 -9.69 -12.14 7.09
N ALA A 289 -10.41 -11.03 7.01
CA ALA A 289 -11.03 -10.40 8.17
C ALA A 289 -12.07 -11.31 8.83
N VAL A 290 -12.98 -11.89 8.04
CA VAL A 290 -13.99 -12.86 8.54
C VAL A 290 -13.32 -14.10 9.14
N LEU A 291 -12.31 -14.65 8.47
CA LEU A 291 -11.57 -15.81 8.97
C LEU A 291 -10.79 -15.48 10.25
N SER A 292 -10.34 -14.24 10.43
CA SER A 292 -9.60 -13.82 11.63
C SER A 292 -10.50 -13.65 12.85
N ASP A 293 -11.80 -13.41 12.65
CA ASP A 293 -12.80 -13.21 13.71
C ASP A 293 -13.15 -14.51 14.45
N ASP A 294 -13.25 -15.63 13.73
CA ASP A 294 -13.57 -16.91 14.34
C ASP A 294 -12.68 -18.06 13.80
N ARG A 295 -11.91 -18.64 14.73
CA ARG A 295 -10.99 -19.77 14.48
C ARG A 295 -11.69 -21.00 13.88
N SER A 296 -12.99 -21.17 14.11
CA SER A 296 -13.80 -22.28 13.57
C SER A 296 -13.90 -22.25 12.04
N TRP A 297 -13.84 -21.07 11.43
CA TRP A 297 -13.89 -20.92 9.98
C TRP A 297 -12.61 -21.42 9.31
N TRP A 298 -11.45 -21.24 9.95
CA TRP A 298 -10.20 -21.84 9.47
C TRP A 298 -10.27 -23.36 9.49
N ALA A 299 -10.85 -23.95 10.54
CA ALA A 299 -11.06 -25.39 10.63
C ALA A 299 -11.99 -25.90 9.52
N THR A 300 -13.11 -25.22 9.30
CA THR A 300 -14.09 -25.57 8.26
C THR A 300 -13.47 -25.48 6.86
N MET A 301 -12.79 -24.39 6.54
CA MET A 301 -12.09 -24.23 5.26
C MET A 301 -11.01 -25.31 5.08
N SER A 302 -10.24 -25.63 6.13
CA SER A 302 -9.24 -26.70 6.06
C SER A 302 -9.86 -28.09 5.81
N SER A 303 -11.01 -28.37 6.41
CA SER A 303 -11.73 -29.64 6.24
C SER A 303 -12.31 -29.82 4.84
N LEU A 304 -12.66 -28.73 4.16
CA LEU A 304 -13.09 -28.71 2.76
C LEU A 304 -11.93 -29.03 1.79
N TYR A 305 -10.70 -28.62 2.13
CA TYR A 305 -9.51 -28.91 1.31
C TYR A 305 -8.87 -30.27 1.61
N TYR A 306 -9.04 -30.78 2.84
CA TYR A 306 -8.56 -32.09 3.25
C TYR A 306 -9.74 -33.06 3.40
N LEU A 307 -10.15 -33.69 2.29
CA LEU A 307 -10.94 -34.93 2.33
C LEU A 307 -10.08 -36.08 2.91
N LYS A 308 -9.80 -36.02 4.21
CA LYS A 308 -9.50 -37.15 5.12
C LYS A 308 -9.47 -36.64 6.56
N PRO A 309 -10.07 -37.37 7.52
CA PRO A 309 -10.32 -36.86 8.86
C PRO A 309 -9.00 -36.80 9.63
N PHE A 310 -8.44 -35.59 9.81
CA PHE A 310 -7.48 -35.37 10.88
C PHE A 310 -8.27 -35.25 12.19
N SER A 311 -8.06 -36.25 13.04
CA SER A 311 -8.77 -36.46 14.30
C SER A 311 -8.87 -35.19 15.14
N VAL A 312 -10.11 -34.84 15.51
CA VAL A 312 -10.57 -33.71 16.34
C VAL A 312 -10.11 -33.84 17.82
N LYS A 313 -8.93 -34.42 18.09
CA LYS A 313 -8.47 -34.71 19.46
C LYS A 313 -7.60 -33.63 20.11
N MET A 314 -7.33 -32.49 19.46
CA MET A 314 -6.56 -31.39 20.06
C MET A 314 -7.35 -30.11 20.36
N LEU A 315 -8.69 -30.16 20.37
CA LEU A 315 -9.54 -29.02 20.77
C LEU A 315 -10.03 -29.11 22.23
N LYS A 316 -9.43 -29.99 23.05
CA LYS A 316 -9.66 -30.04 24.50
C LYS A 316 -8.35 -30.20 25.25
N SER A 317 -7.53 -29.15 25.30
CA SER A 317 -6.81 -28.80 26.53
C SER A 317 -6.08 -27.47 26.36
N ARG A 318 -6.38 -26.55 27.29
CA ARG A 318 -5.80 -25.21 27.52
C ARG A 318 -6.32 -24.13 26.60
#